data_AF-B8MEH7-F1
#
_entry.id   AF-B8MEH7-F1
#
_cell.length_a   1.000
_cell.length_b   1.000
_cell.length_c   1.000
_cell.angle_alpha   90.00
_cell.angle_beta   90.00
_cell.angle_gamma   90.00
#
_symmetry.space_group_name_H-M   'P 1'
#
loop_
_entity.id
_entity.type
_entity.pdbx_description
1 polymer ?
#
loop_
_entity_poly.entity_id
_entity_poly.type
_entity_poly.pdbx_seq_one_letter_code
_entity_poly.pdbx_strand_id
1 'polypeptide(L)'
;MTSFNHYALGSIINWLHKTVAGVSPLEPGWRKILIHPLPGGTVTSAEAVYDTPYDRLECRCCAAQFDGEGDPSIWSIEDGKR
;
A
#
# COMPACT_ATOMS: atom_id res chain seq x y z
N MET A 1 31.03 10.48 12.95
CA MET A 1 30.08 9.40 13.32
C MET A 1 29.48 8.87 12.03
N THR A 2 29.94 7.71 11.53
CA THR A 2 29.55 7.20 10.20
C THR A 2 29.29 5.71 10.29
N SER A 3 28.01 5.35 10.36
CA SER A 3 27.55 3.98 10.16
C SER A 3 26.72 3.97 8.88
N PHE A 4 27.02 3.03 7.98
CA PHE A 4 26.29 2.85 6.72
C PHE A 4 25.10 1.89 6.85
N ASN A 5 24.79 1.46 8.09
CA ASN A 5 23.73 0.50 8.38
C ASN A 5 22.79 1.02 9.48
N HIS A 6 22.29 2.24 9.31
CA HIS A 6 21.26 2.82 10.19
C HIS A 6 19.89 2.70 9.55
N TYR A 7 18.98 1.98 10.20
CA TYR A 7 17.61 1.77 9.71
C TYR A 7 16.74 3.03 9.76
N ALA A 8 17.19 4.12 10.40
CA ALA A 8 16.41 5.34 10.58
C ALA A 8 15.91 5.93 9.24
N LEU A 9 16.76 5.91 8.20
CA LEU A 9 16.38 6.33 6.85
C LEU A 9 15.36 5.38 6.19
N GLY A 10 15.32 4.12 6.63
CA GLY A 10 14.34 3.11 6.18
C GLY A 10 12.93 3.32 6.72
N SER A 11 12.71 4.26 7.64
CA SER A 11 11.37 4.60 8.17
C SER A 11 10.33 4.97 7.09
N ILE A 12 10.78 5.39 5.91
CA ILE A 12 9.95 5.66 4.74
C ILE A 12 9.10 4.44 4.32
N ILE A 13 9.56 3.22 4.61
CA ILE A 13 8.86 1.97 4.26
C ILE A 13 7.45 1.93 4.86
N ASN A 14 7.23 2.53 6.03
CA ASN A 14 5.88 2.61 6.63
C ASN A 14 4.91 3.43 5.76
N TRP A 15 5.39 4.53 5.14
CA TRP A 15 4.57 5.33 4.22
C TRP A 15 4.27 4.57 2.92
N LEU A 16 5.24 3.82 2.39
CA LEU A 16 5.02 2.97 1.20
C LEU A 16 3.90 1.94 1.44
N HIS A 17 3.89 1.27 2.59
CA HIS A 17 2.84 0.29 2.92
C HIS A 17 1.48 0.95 3.17
N LYS A 18 1.44 2.02 3.99
CA LYS A 18 0.16 2.62 4.42
C LYS A 18 -0.48 3.53 3.40
N THR A 19 0.30 4.17 2.53
CA THR A 19 -0.19 5.17 1.58
C THR A 19 -0.08 4.68 0.14
N VAL A 20 1.11 4.29 -0.33
CA VAL A 20 1.28 3.87 -1.73
C VAL A 20 0.53 2.56 -2.00
N ALA A 21 0.75 1.53 -1.19
CA ALA A 21 -0.04 0.31 -1.23
C ALA A 21 -1.41 0.45 -0.53
N GLY A 22 -1.55 1.41 0.38
CA GLY A 22 -2.83 1.75 1.02
C GLY A 22 -3.28 0.82 2.14
N VAL A 23 -2.40 0.00 2.69
CA VAL A 23 -2.76 -1.05 3.66
C VAL A 23 -2.43 -0.59 5.07
N SER A 24 -3.44 -0.49 5.94
CA SER A 24 -3.21 -0.14 7.34
C SER A 24 -4.22 -0.76 8.32
N PRO A 25 -3.83 -1.03 9.57
CA PRO A 25 -4.77 -1.50 10.58
C PRO A 25 -5.65 -0.33 11.06
N LEU A 26 -6.97 -0.54 11.07
CA LEU A 26 -7.94 0.34 11.73
C LEU A 26 -8.09 0.01 13.22
N GLU A 27 -7.84 -1.24 13.60
CA GLU A 27 -7.84 -1.70 14.98
C GLU A 27 -6.52 -2.43 15.29
N PRO A 28 -6.03 -2.35 16.55
CA PRO A 28 -4.88 -3.13 16.99
C PRO A 28 -5.07 -4.62 16.68
N GLY A 29 -3.98 -5.25 16.24
CA GLY A 29 -3.99 -6.67 15.88
C GLY A 29 -4.63 -6.99 14.53
N TRP A 30 -4.86 -5.99 13.65
CA TRP A 30 -5.28 -6.20 12.25
C TRP A 30 -6.68 -6.81 12.06
N ARG A 31 -7.56 -6.73 13.08
CA ARG A 31 -8.94 -7.24 12.99
C ARG A 31 -9.78 -6.45 11.99
N LYS A 32 -9.55 -5.14 11.91
CA LYS A 32 -10.11 -4.26 10.89
C LYS A 32 -8.97 -3.61 10.13
N ILE A 33 -9.12 -3.59 8.81
CA ILE A 33 -8.09 -3.17 7.87
C ILE A 33 -8.69 -2.07 7.00
N LEU A 34 -7.95 -1.00 6.80
CA LEU A 34 -8.21 0.00 5.78
C LEU A 34 -7.40 -0.37 4.54
N ILE A 35 -8.10 -0.43 3.42
CA ILE A 35 -7.52 -0.54 2.07
C ILE A 35 -7.86 0.75 1.34
N HIS A 36 -6.86 1.60 1.13
CA HIS A 36 -6.98 2.89 0.45
C HIS A 36 -5.68 3.22 -0.28
N PRO A 37 -5.39 2.55 -1.41
CA PRO A 37 -4.18 2.80 -2.19
C PRO A 37 -4.18 4.21 -2.77
N LEU A 38 -3.08 4.93 -2.56
CA LEU A 38 -2.82 6.26 -3.12
C LEU A 38 -1.41 6.29 -3.75
N PRO A 39 -1.17 5.48 -4.80
CA PRO A 39 0.05 5.61 -5.60
C PRO A 39 0.04 6.98 -6.31
N GLY A 40 1.23 7.56 -6.50
CA GLY A 40 1.36 8.91 -7.01
C GLY A 40 2.63 9.11 -7.84
N GLY A 41 2.72 10.26 -8.50
CA GLY A 41 3.82 10.58 -9.39
C GLY A 41 3.89 9.59 -10.56
N THR A 42 5.02 8.91 -10.71
CA THR A 42 5.26 7.92 -11.77
C THR A 42 4.93 6.49 -11.34
N VAL A 43 4.40 6.28 -10.13
CA VAL A 43 4.00 4.95 -9.64
C VAL A 43 2.64 4.59 -10.21
N THR A 44 2.61 3.65 -11.15
CA THR A 44 1.39 3.19 -11.83
C THR A 44 0.82 1.90 -11.28
N SER A 45 1.55 1.22 -10.40
CA SER A 45 1.10 0.01 -9.72
C SER A 45 1.81 -0.16 -8.39
N ALA A 46 1.13 -0.77 -7.42
CA ALA A 46 1.74 -1.21 -6.17
C ALA A 46 1.15 -2.55 -5.72
N GLU A 47 1.98 -3.33 -5.05
CA GLU A 47 1.60 -4.59 -4.42
C GLU A 47 2.20 -4.64 -3.02
N ALA A 48 1.40 -5.08 -2.05
CA ALA A 48 1.86 -5.34 -0.69
C ALA A 48 1.27 -6.64 -0.17
N VAL A 49 2.11 -7.36 0.58
CA VAL A 49 1.74 -8.59 1.28
C VAL A 49 2.08 -8.39 2.75
N TYR A 50 1.15 -8.73 3.64
CA TYR A 50 1.33 -8.64 5.08
C TYR A 50 0.81 -9.91 5.75
N ASP A 51 1.67 -10.64 6.45
CA ASP A 51 1.24 -11.79 7.24
C ASP A 51 0.63 -11.28 8.56
N THR A 52 -0.71 -11.31 8.63
CA THR A 52 -1.45 -10.89 9.83
C THR A 52 -1.65 -12.07 10.78
N PRO A 53 -2.10 -11.83 12.03
CA PRO A 53 -2.57 -12.92 12.90
C PRO A 53 -3.76 -13.71 12.35
N TYR A 54 -4.46 -13.19 11.34
CA TYR A 54 -5.66 -13.76 10.73
C TYR A 54 -5.42 -14.28 9.31
N ASP A 55 -4.19 -14.71 9.00
CA ASP A 55 -3.73 -15.12 7.67
C ASP A 55 -3.16 -13.97 6.82
N ARG A 56 -2.72 -14.30 5.61
CA ARG A 56 -2.06 -13.39 4.69
C ARG A 56 -3.03 -12.37 4.08
N LEU A 57 -2.66 -11.11 4.18
CA LEU A 57 -3.29 -9.99 3.49
C LEU A 57 -2.51 -9.66 2.23
N GLU A 58 -3.17 -9.66 1.08
CA GLU A 58 -2.60 -9.26 -0.21
C GLU A 58 -3.41 -8.09 -0.77
N CYS A 59 -2.71 -7.03 -1.18
CA CYS A 59 -3.33 -5.86 -1.79
C CYS A 59 -2.56 -5.50 -3.05
N ARG A 60 -3.27 -5.41 -4.17
CA ARG A 60 -2.73 -4.99 -5.46
C ARG A 60 -3.57 -3.84 -6.00
N CYS A 61 -2.90 -2.79 -6.44
CA CYS A 61 -3.52 -1.70 -7.15
C CYS A 61 -2.75 -1.40 -8.43
N CYS A 62 -3.49 -1.08 -9.47
CA CYS A 62 -2.98 -0.46 -10.68
C CYS A 62 -3.72 0.87 -10.87
N ALA A 63 -3.05 1.82 -11.50
CA ALA A 63 -3.71 2.99 -12.07
C ALA A 63 -4.82 2.50 -12.99
N ALA A 64 -6.03 3.01 -12.79
CA ALA A 64 -6.98 2.98 -13.89
C ALA A 64 -6.29 3.69 -15.05
N GLN A 65 -6.29 3.04 -16.22
CA GLN A 65 -5.71 3.64 -17.42
C GLN A 65 -6.38 4.99 -17.64
N PHE A 66 -5.57 6.05 -17.59
CA PHE A 66 -6.00 7.36 -18.04
C PHE A 66 -6.14 7.30 -19.57
N ASP A 67 -7.36 7.14 -20.03
CA ASP A 67 -7.77 7.30 -21.43
C ASP A 67 -7.90 8.79 -21.84
N GLY A 68 -7.65 9.71 -20.91
CA GLY A 68 -7.75 11.16 -21.12
C GLY A 68 -9.14 11.73 -20.81
N GLU A 69 -10.09 10.90 -20.41
CA GLU A 69 -11.48 11.30 -20.13
C GLU A 69 -11.96 10.90 -18.71
N GLY A 70 -11.17 10.11 -17.98
CA GLY A 70 -11.44 9.70 -16.58
C GLY A 70 -10.80 10.57 -15.48
N ASP A 71 -11.41 10.55 -14.29
CA ASP A 71 -10.89 11.21 -13.07
C ASP A 71 -9.61 10.49 -12.57
N PRO A 72 -8.49 11.22 -12.34
CA PRO A 72 -7.24 10.67 -11.81
C PRO A 72 -7.33 9.93 -10.48
N SER A 73 -8.41 10.13 -9.73
CA SER A 73 -8.58 9.59 -8.40
C SER A 73 -9.15 8.17 -8.36
N ILE A 74 -9.53 7.59 -9.51
CA ILE A 74 -10.18 6.29 -9.56
C ILE A 74 -9.14 5.16 -9.68
N TRP A 75 -9.03 4.34 -8.64
CA TRP A 75 -8.16 3.16 -8.59
C TRP A 75 -8.99 1.88 -8.59
N SER A 76 -8.59 0.88 -9.38
CA SER A 76 -9.18 -0.46 -9.28
C SER A 76 -8.46 -1.26 -8.20
N ILE A 77 -9.22 -1.79 -7.24
CA ILE A 77 -8.70 -2.56 -6.09
C ILE A 77 -9.11 -4.03 -6.29
N GLU A 78 -8.12 -4.91 -6.38
CA GLU A 78 -8.34 -6.36 -6.32
C GLU A 78 -8.01 -6.83 -4.89
N ASP A 79 -9.03 -7.10 -4.07
CA ASP A 79 -8.86 -7.68 -2.73
C ASP A 79 -8.82 -9.20 -2.84
N GLY A 80 -7.63 -9.76 -2.61
CA GLY A 80 -7.34 -11.19 -2.72
C GLY A 80 -7.36 -11.90 -1.38
N LYS A 81 -8.42 -11.74 -0.57
CA LYS A 81 -8.59 -12.58 0.63
C LYS A 81 -8.88 -14.02 0.20
N ARG A 82 -7.93 -14.92 0.44
CA ARG A 82 -8.23 -16.36 0.59
C ARG A 82 -8.52 -16.67 2.05
#